data_AF-A0A7V5C5E7-F1
#
_entry.id   AF-A0A7V5C5E7-F1
#
_cell.length_a   1.000
_cell.length_b   1.000
_cell.length_c   1.000
_cell.angle_alpha   90.00
_cell.angle_beta   90.00
_cell.angle_gamma   90.00
#
_symmetry.space_group_name_H-M   'P 1'
#
loop_
_entity.id
_entity.type
_entity.pdbx_description
1 polymer ?
#
loop_
_entity_poly.entity_id
_entity_poly.type
_entity_poly.pdbx_seq_one_letter_code
_entity_poly.pdbx_strand_id
1 'polypeptide(L)'
;MIYDLLNVFKKEYNEKGDKLILDNYELKEGIYIKVLANGLTKSFIVKRKNRELSFSDLDGGLNYSAYEWFKQRDYYSEWLNSNKAFYDKKIHNINYLSLFVKIDSFTSDDPKKILKDDAIKYQYKNLCNYKKFNKKQEREILETFSEQLENRVRRKDIIVKYRWIRENINSIIELAKKHEVKNYIKIFFDEPIERYQEESEIYYAIKIFNDIGFSKNIEGEVFGLSNSNMGLNSKKPYLEQKTKKEKAPFLIKKEDALLAKKFFDWLKFQKYMDKKPLADEFFINRDFREKDLIIDFDYLPIKIDRLKEPIIIKNHLMLKKGKVFIEDEKIEYLNILEDKIDEVLYNRQLKNNYYGEVYKKLDNSFASFIYSTRDAMSGYFKKYDDRGFYQVIEKYTTNLAIEHIVRSRFLQAGLCLNIKFSL
;
A
#
# COMPACT_ATOMS: atom_id res chain seq x y z
N MET A 1 7.49 -16.07 -0.30
CA MET A 1 6.64 -14.90 -0.57
C MET A 1 7.34 -13.59 -0.24
N ILE A 2 7.47 -13.17 1.02
CA ILE A 2 7.93 -11.79 1.30
C ILE A 2 9.36 -11.53 0.77
N TYR A 3 10.30 -12.46 0.96
CA TYR A 3 11.65 -12.31 0.40
C TYR A 3 11.65 -12.29 -1.13
N ASP A 4 10.82 -13.09 -1.79
CA ASP A 4 10.70 -13.11 -3.25
C ASP A 4 10.18 -11.76 -3.77
N LEU A 5 9.15 -11.21 -3.12
CA LEU A 5 8.61 -9.89 -3.43
C LEU A 5 9.63 -8.78 -3.17
N LEU A 6 10.37 -8.86 -2.06
CA LEU A 6 11.41 -7.90 -1.73
C LEU A 6 12.57 -7.95 -2.71
N ASN A 7 12.95 -9.13 -3.21
CA ASN A 7 14.03 -9.25 -4.18
C ASN A 7 13.72 -8.48 -5.48
N VAL A 8 12.51 -8.60 -6.00
CA VAL A 8 12.13 -7.85 -7.20
C VAL A 8 11.96 -6.37 -6.89
N PHE A 9 11.26 -6.03 -5.79
CA PHE A 9 11.08 -4.63 -5.39
C PHE A 9 12.42 -3.92 -5.12
N LYS A 10 13.41 -4.62 -4.56
CA LYS A 10 14.74 -4.06 -4.28
C LYS A 10 15.44 -3.59 -5.53
N LYS A 11 15.32 -4.32 -6.66
CA LYS A 11 15.91 -3.91 -7.94
C LYS A 11 15.36 -2.56 -8.38
N GLU A 12 14.03 -2.45 -8.47
CA GLU A 12 13.32 -1.22 -8.85
C GLU A 12 13.59 -0.06 -7.86
N TYR A 13 13.60 -0.37 -6.57
CA TYR A 13 13.83 0.61 -5.52
C TYR A 13 15.27 1.16 -5.55
N ASN A 14 16.26 0.34 -5.87
CA ASN A 14 17.65 0.80 -6.01
C ASN A 14 17.83 1.79 -7.16
N GLU A 15 17.04 1.69 -8.23
CA GLU A 15 17.08 2.60 -9.37
C GLU A 15 16.30 3.90 -9.13
N LYS A 16 15.08 3.77 -8.59
CA LYS A 16 14.12 4.90 -8.48
C LYS A 16 14.10 5.57 -7.11
N GLY A 17 14.61 4.90 -6.08
CA GLY A 17 14.60 5.36 -4.69
C GLY A 17 13.18 5.63 -4.18
N ASP A 18 13.03 6.61 -3.29
CA ASP A 18 11.72 6.94 -2.69
C ASP A 18 10.71 7.54 -3.68
N LYS A 19 11.14 8.01 -4.86
CA LYS A 19 10.22 8.47 -5.91
C LYS A 19 9.18 7.42 -6.24
N LEU A 20 9.58 6.14 -6.20
CA LEU A 20 8.70 4.99 -6.39
C LEU A 20 7.43 5.06 -5.55
N ILE A 21 7.54 5.56 -4.32
CA ILE A 21 6.46 5.70 -3.34
C ILE A 21 5.85 7.10 -3.44
N LEU A 22 6.72 8.12 -3.49
CA LEU A 22 6.34 9.52 -3.36
C LEU A 22 5.55 10.05 -4.56
N ASP A 23 5.73 9.49 -5.76
CA ASP A 23 5.01 9.94 -6.96
C ASP A 23 3.49 9.81 -6.79
N ASN A 24 3.04 8.75 -6.10
CA ASN A 24 1.63 8.50 -5.80
C ASN A 24 1.22 8.87 -4.36
N TYR A 25 2.15 9.41 -3.55
CA TYR A 25 1.87 9.78 -2.17
C TYR A 25 1.03 11.05 -2.10
N GLU A 26 -0.12 10.99 -1.42
CA GLU A 26 -1.01 12.14 -1.21
C GLU A 26 -0.98 12.62 0.25
N LEU A 27 -0.79 13.94 0.43
CA LEU A 27 -0.95 14.59 1.71
C LEU A 27 -2.37 14.42 2.27
N LYS A 28 -2.52 14.37 3.60
CA LYS A 28 -3.84 14.35 4.24
C LYS A 28 -4.42 15.77 4.28
N GLU A 29 -5.75 15.89 4.31
CA GLU A 29 -6.41 17.18 4.55
C GLU A 29 -5.92 17.81 5.86
N GLY A 30 -5.71 19.12 5.83
CA GLY A 30 -5.16 19.85 6.96
C GLY A 30 -4.45 21.14 6.56
N ILE A 31 -3.91 21.81 7.58
CA ILE A 31 -3.06 22.99 7.42
C ILE A 31 -1.60 22.56 7.60
N TYR A 32 -0.75 23.02 6.68
CA TYR A 32 0.66 22.71 6.58
C TYR A 32 1.46 23.98 6.81
N ILE A 33 2.25 24.00 7.87
CA ILE A 33 3.06 25.15 8.28
C ILE A 33 4.53 24.80 8.06
N LYS A 34 5.21 25.58 7.20
CA LYS A 34 6.66 25.54 7.04
C LYS A 34 7.28 26.68 7.85
N VAL A 35 8.10 26.33 8.84
CA VAL A 35 8.83 27.27 9.71
C VAL A 35 10.23 27.47 9.15
N LEU A 36 10.52 28.69 8.71
CA LEU A 36 11.82 29.07 8.15
C LEU A 36 12.85 29.27 9.27
N ALA A 37 14.15 29.28 8.91
CA ALA A 37 15.25 29.44 9.86
C ALA A 37 15.18 30.74 10.71
N ASN A 38 14.56 31.80 10.17
CA ASN A 38 14.34 33.07 10.86
C ASN A 38 13.06 33.10 11.73
N GLY A 39 12.34 31.97 11.83
CA GLY A 39 11.11 31.84 12.61
C GLY A 39 9.84 32.29 11.88
N LEU A 40 9.95 32.87 10.68
CA LEU A 40 8.78 33.18 9.83
C LEU A 40 8.12 31.90 9.33
N THR A 41 6.81 31.98 9.04
CA THR A 41 6.03 30.83 8.57
C THR A 41 5.51 31.03 7.16
N LYS A 42 5.41 29.93 6.42
CA LYS A 42 4.60 29.80 5.21
C LYS A 42 3.51 28.77 5.47
N SER A 43 2.27 29.14 5.20
CA SER A 43 1.10 28.34 5.53
C SER A 43 0.37 27.90 4.26
N PHE A 44 -0.01 26.64 4.23
CA PHE A 44 -0.68 26.00 3.11
C PHE A 44 -1.84 25.15 3.59
N ILE A 45 -2.80 24.90 2.72
CA ILE A 45 -4.00 24.14 3.02
C ILE A 45 -4.13 23.00 2.02
N VAL A 46 -4.38 21.80 2.54
CA VAL A 46 -4.82 20.65 1.76
C VAL A 46 -6.31 20.44 1.98
N LYS A 47 -7.09 20.52 0.90
CA LYS A 47 -8.54 20.28 0.88
C LYS A 47 -8.87 19.25 -0.19
N ARG A 48 -9.82 18.36 0.09
CA ARG A 48 -10.37 17.43 -0.91
C ARG A 48 -11.74 17.90 -1.37
N LYS A 49 -11.90 18.05 -2.69
CA LYS A 49 -13.18 18.38 -3.33
C LYS A 49 -13.43 17.40 -4.46
N ASN A 50 -14.62 16.80 -4.52
CA ASN A 50 -14.98 15.81 -5.57
C ASN A 50 -13.96 14.67 -5.76
N ARG A 51 -13.36 14.19 -4.67
CA ARG A 51 -12.27 13.18 -4.63
C ARG A 51 -10.91 13.66 -5.14
N GLU A 52 -10.78 14.89 -5.63
CA GLU A 52 -9.51 15.50 -6.01
C GLU A 52 -8.89 16.29 -4.85
N LEU A 53 -7.58 16.20 -4.72
CA LEU A 53 -6.81 16.91 -3.70
C LEU A 53 -6.32 18.24 -4.25
N SER A 54 -6.57 19.32 -3.52
CA SER A 54 -6.05 20.65 -3.79
C SER A 54 -5.04 21.04 -2.71
N PHE A 55 -3.92 21.60 -3.14
CA PHE A 55 -2.90 22.18 -2.27
C PHE A 55 -2.68 23.64 -2.68
N SER A 56 -2.94 24.56 -1.77
CA SER A 56 -2.78 25.99 -2.01
C SER A 56 -2.16 26.69 -0.81
N ASP A 57 -1.64 27.89 -1.01
CA ASP A 57 -1.43 28.84 0.09
C ASP A 57 -2.78 29.32 0.68
N LEU A 58 -2.72 30.26 1.64
CA LEU A 58 -3.89 30.81 2.32
C LEU A 58 -4.78 31.67 1.40
N ASP A 59 -4.22 32.22 0.32
CA ASP A 59 -4.90 33.09 -0.64
C ASP A 59 -5.47 32.30 -1.84
N GLY A 60 -5.24 30.98 -1.88
CA GLY A 60 -5.73 30.07 -2.92
C GLY A 60 -4.76 29.84 -4.07
N GLY A 61 -3.54 30.37 -4.00
CA GLY A 61 -2.48 30.15 -4.98
C GLY A 61 -1.94 28.72 -4.91
N LEU A 62 -1.93 28.02 -6.05
CA LEU A 62 -1.34 26.68 -6.14
C LEU A 62 0.19 26.75 -6.05
N ASN A 63 0.80 25.84 -5.28
CA ASN A 63 2.25 25.82 -5.11
C ASN A 63 2.81 24.39 -5.17
N TYR A 64 3.15 23.95 -6.38
CA TYR A 64 3.67 22.60 -6.63
C TYR A 64 5.01 22.34 -5.91
N SER A 65 5.92 23.33 -5.89
CA SER A 65 7.22 23.18 -5.20
C SER A 65 7.07 22.94 -3.70
N ALA A 66 6.15 23.65 -3.04
CA ALA A 66 5.88 23.46 -1.62
C ALA A 66 5.19 22.12 -1.38
N TYR A 67 4.26 21.72 -2.26
CA TYR A 67 3.60 20.42 -2.20
C TYR A 67 4.62 19.27 -2.21
N GLU A 68 5.55 19.24 -3.17
CA GLU A 68 6.59 18.20 -3.24
C GLU A 68 7.55 18.27 -2.04
N TRP A 69 7.88 19.48 -1.56
CA TRP A 69 8.69 19.67 -0.35
C TRP A 69 8.04 19.06 0.90
N PHE A 70 6.72 19.24 1.06
CA PHE A 70 5.96 18.64 2.17
C PHE A 70 5.80 17.13 2.00
N LYS A 71 5.52 16.61 0.79
CA LYS A 71 5.33 15.17 0.56
C LYS A 71 6.49 14.33 1.09
N GLN A 72 7.72 14.72 0.76
CA GLN A 72 8.93 14.03 1.22
C GLN A 72 9.02 14.03 2.75
N ARG A 73 8.84 15.19 3.38
CA ARG A 73 8.97 15.35 4.83
C ARG A 73 7.81 14.70 5.59
N ASP A 74 6.61 14.73 5.03
CA ASP A 74 5.43 14.09 5.61
C ASP A 74 5.62 12.58 5.70
N TYR A 75 6.10 11.96 4.62
CA TYR A 75 6.39 10.54 4.54
C TYR A 75 7.41 10.09 5.60
N TYR A 76 8.47 10.87 5.81
CA TYR A 76 9.48 10.56 6.83
C TYR A 76 9.05 10.94 8.25
N SER A 77 8.08 11.83 8.43
CA SER A 77 7.63 12.25 9.75
C SER A 77 6.44 11.47 10.30
N GLU A 78 5.66 10.81 9.46
CA GLU A 78 4.46 10.08 9.88
C GLU A 78 4.83 8.75 10.58
N TRP A 79 4.12 8.43 11.66
CA TRP A 79 4.20 7.14 12.33
C TRP A 79 3.82 5.95 11.43
N LEU A 80 4.23 4.73 11.80
CA LEU A 80 3.87 3.54 11.01
C LEU A 80 2.37 3.23 11.08
N ASN A 81 1.80 3.29 12.28
CA ASN A 81 0.38 3.12 12.56
C ASN A 81 0.08 3.53 14.02
N SER A 82 -1.20 3.50 14.41
CA SER A 82 -1.65 3.91 15.75
C SER A 82 -1.09 3.07 16.91
N ASN A 83 -0.74 1.79 16.69
CA ASN A 83 -0.09 0.96 17.70
C ASN A 83 1.42 1.22 17.80
N LYS A 84 1.99 1.91 16.80
CA LYS A 84 3.39 2.31 16.74
C LYS A 84 3.58 3.78 17.11
N ALA A 85 2.60 4.41 17.76
CA ALA A 85 2.75 5.78 18.26
C ALA A 85 4.02 5.96 19.08
N PHE A 86 4.72 7.09 18.88
CA PHE A 86 5.96 7.36 19.59
C PHE A 86 5.69 7.59 21.08
N TYR A 87 4.73 8.44 21.43
CA TYR A 87 4.33 8.70 22.82
C TYR A 87 2.81 8.76 22.98
N ASP A 88 2.16 9.87 22.63
CA ASP A 88 0.69 9.99 22.71
C ASP A 88 0.05 9.57 21.38
N LYS A 89 -1.06 8.84 21.43
CA LYS A 89 -1.78 8.38 20.22
C LYS A 89 -2.41 9.53 19.42
N LYS A 90 -2.47 10.75 19.95
CA LYS A 90 -2.96 11.95 19.25
C LYS A 90 -1.85 12.72 18.53
N ILE A 91 -0.58 12.41 18.84
CA ILE A 91 0.59 13.02 18.19
C ILE A 91 1.19 11.98 17.23
N HIS A 92 1.12 12.29 15.93
CA HIS A 92 1.38 11.33 14.87
C HIS A 92 2.76 11.47 14.22
N ASN A 93 3.60 12.41 14.68
CA ASN A 93 4.97 12.57 14.20
C ASN A 93 5.97 11.69 14.96
N ILE A 94 7.06 11.33 14.29
CA ILE A 94 8.12 10.45 14.84
C ILE A 94 9.48 11.12 15.05
N ASN A 95 9.66 12.34 14.53
CA ASN A 95 10.87 13.15 14.69
C ASN A 95 10.52 14.54 15.23
N TYR A 96 11.52 15.28 15.72
CA TYR A 96 11.34 16.62 16.29
C TYR A 96 11.30 17.75 15.25
N LEU A 97 11.55 17.41 13.98
CA LEU A 97 11.50 18.34 12.85
C LEU A 97 10.08 18.60 12.38
N SER A 98 9.09 18.01 13.06
CA SER A 98 7.69 18.14 12.72
C SER A 98 6.76 17.99 13.92
N LEU A 99 5.53 18.45 13.78
CA LEU A 99 4.43 18.15 14.71
C LEU A 99 3.17 17.84 13.93
N PHE A 100 2.63 16.63 14.10
CA PHE A 100 1.38 16.20 13.46
C PHE A 100 0.33 15.92 14.52
N VAL A 101 -0.75 16.71 14.53
CA VAL A 101 -1.84 16.55 15.50
C VAL A 101 -3.17 16.82 14.79
N LYS A 102 -4.23 16.12 15.18
CA LYS A 102 -5.56 16.41 14.63
C LYS A 102 -6.12 17.69 15.24
N ILE A 103 -6.84 18.49 14.46
CA ILE A 103 -7.51 19.73 14.92
C ILE A 103 -8.45 19.41 16.10
N ASP A 104 -9.22 18.32 15.99
CA ASP A 104 -10.10 17.82 17.05
C ASP A 104 -9.38 17.59 18.40
N SER A 105 -8.07 17.36 18.40
CA SER A 105 -7.31 17.22 19.64
C SER A 105 -7.14 18.54 20.41
N PHE A 106 -7.57 19.67 19.83
CA PHE A 106 -7.59 20.97 20.48
C PHE A 106 -8.99 21.56 20.61
N THR A 107 -9.93 21.17 19.74
CA THR A 107 -11.24 21.84 19.62
C THR A 107 -12.44 20.96 19.93
N SER A 108 -12.25 19.67 20.19
CA SER A 108 -13.34 18.73 20.44
C SER A 108 -13.96 18.89 21.83
N ASP A 109 -15.28 18.80 21.92
CA ASP A 109 -15.99 18.77 23.21
C ASP A 109 -15.79 17.44 23.98
N ASP A 110 -15.45 16.36 23.29
CA ASP A 110 -15.10 15.07 23.92
C ASP A 110 -13.71 15.13 24.60
N PRO A 111 -13.63 15.06 25.95
CA PRO A 111 -12.37 15.14 26.67
C PRO A 111 -11.38 14.01 26.31
N LYS A 112 -11.88 12.87 25.82
CA LYS A 112 -11.02 11.75 25.39
C LYS A 112 -10.25 12.09 24.12
N LYS A 113 -10.75 12.99 23.27
CA LYS A 113 -10.09 13.43 22.03
C LYS A 113 -9.08 14.54 22.26
N ILE A 114 -9.30 15.36 23.29
CA ILE A 114 -8.41 16.47 23.65
C ILE A 114 -7.01 15.97 24.05
N LEU A 115 -6.00 16.65 23.53
CA LEU A 115 -4.61 16.44 23.88
C LEU A 115 -4.33 17.01 25.27
N LYS A 116 -3.58 16.28 26.10
CA LYS A 116 -3.16 16.82 27.40
C LYS A 116 -2.17 17.97 27.18
N ASP A 117 -2.25 19.01 28.00
CA ASP A 117 -1.42 20.22 27.88
C ASP A 117 0.10 19.93 27.78
N ASP A 118 0.60 19.01 28.62
CA ASP A 118 2.02 18.63 28.61
C ASP A 118 2.39 17.57 27.56
N ALA A 119 1.44 17.05 26.75
CA ALA A 119 1.73 15.93 25.85
C ALA A 119 2.79 16.28 24.79
N ILE A 120 2.72 17.49 24.22
CA ILE A 120 3.72 17.97 23.25
C ILE A 120 5.10 18.09 23.92
N LYS A 121 5.14 18.64 25.15
CA LYS A 121 6.38 18.73 25.95
C LYS A 121 7.00 17.36 26.18
N TYR A 122 6.20 16.37 26.58
CA TYR A 122 6.69 15.01 26.81
C TYR A 122 7.10 14.30 25.51
N GLN A 123 6.40 14.53 24.39
CA GLN A 123 6.82 14.05 23.07
C GLN A 123 8.25 14.53 22.77
N TYR A 124 8.50 15.84 22.82
CA TYR A 124 9.81 16.42 22.51
C TYR A 124 10.88 16.02 23.53
N LYS A 125 10.54 15.96 24.83
CA LYS A 125 11.44 15.44 25.87
C LYS A 125 11.89 14.00 25.58
N ASN A 126 10.98 13.16 25.11
CA ASN A 126 11.30 11.77 24.76
C ASN A 126 12.11 11.66 23.47
N LEU A 127 11.92 12.55 22.50
CA LEU A 127 12.74 12.62 21.26
C LEU A 127 14.19 13.03 21.53
N CYS A 128 14.46 13.72 22.64
CA CYS A 128 15.83 14.07 23.02
C CYS A 128 16.74 12.86 23.27
N ASN A 129 16.22 11.78 23.85
CA ASN A 129 17.07 10.69 24.36
C ASN A 129 16.46 9.29 24.27
N TYR A 130 15.18 9.14 23.90
CA TYR A 130 14.51 7.86 23.75
C TYR A 130 14.48 6.99 25.04
N LYS A 131 14.85 7.53 26.21
CA LYS A 131 14.96 6.79 27.50
C LYS A 131 13.66 6.16 28.00
N LYS A 132 12.52 6.54 27.41
CA LYS A 132 11.24 5.89 27.67
C LYS A 132 11.20 4.43 27.20
N PHE A 133 12.08 4.05 26.28
CA PHE A 133 12.25 2.68 25.82
C PHE A 133 13.24 1.97 26.75
N ASN A 134 12.73 1.00 27.51
CA ASN A 134 13.42 0.42 28.66
C ASN A 134 13.62 -1.09 28.54
N LYS A 135 13.11 -1.74 27.48
CA LYS A 135 13.38 -3.17 27.23
C LYS A 135 14.86 -3.36 26.87
N LYS A 136 15.40 -4.54 27.17
CA LYS A 136 16.80 -4.87 26.90
C LYS A 136 17.17 -4.62 25.43
N GLN A 137 16.38 -5.17 24.51
CA GLN A 137 16.58 -5.04 23.06
C GLN A 137 16.46 -3.58 22.57
N GLU A 138 15.60 -2.79 23.20
CA GLU A 138 15.49 -1.37 22.86
C GLU A 138 16.75 -0.60 23.24
N ARG A 139 17.32 -0.88 24.42
CA ARG A 139 18.57 -0.24 24.89
C ARG A 139 19.75 -0.59 23.99
N GLU A 140 19.91 -1.87 23.66
CA GLU A 140 20.96 -2.35 22.74
C GLU A 140 20.90 -1.62 21.39
N ILE A 141 19.70 -1.40 20.85
CA ILE A 141 19.53 -0.63 19.61
C ILE A 141 19.87 0.84 19.82
N LEU A 142 19.41 1.47 20.90
CA LEU A 142 19.69 2.89 21.17
C LEU A 142 21.18 3.18 21.40
N GLU A 143 21.96 2.20 21.90
CA GLU A 143 23.42 2.31 22.03
C GLU A 143 24.10 2.54 20.67
N THR A 144 23.57 1.96 19.59
CA THR A 144 24.07 2.21 18.21
C THR A 144 23.83 3.63 17.72
N PHE A 145 22.93 4.39 18.36
CA PHE A 145 22.66 5.80 18.08
C PHE A 145 23.22 6.74 19.15
N SER A 146 24.11 6.26 20.02
CA SER A 146 24.64 7.02 21.16
C SER A 146 25.26 8.36 20.75
N GLU A 147 26.10 8.39 19.71
CA GLU A 147 26.71 9.62 19.19
C GLU A 147 25.66 10.68 18.82
N GLN A 148 24.60 10.27 18.10
CA GLN A 148 23.51 11.16 17.70
C GLN A 148 22.66 11.59 18.92
N LEU A 149 22.33 10.67 19.81
CA LEU A 149 21.48 10.93 20.99
C LEU A 149 22.20 11.77 22.05
N GLU A 150 23.52 11.72 22.13
CA GLU A 150 24.36 12.49 23.04
C GLU A 150 24.79 13.86 22.49
N ASN A 151 24.63 14.07 21.19
CA ASN A 151 24.96 15.32 20.53
C ASN A 151 24.23 16.52 21.17
N ARG A 152 25.02 17.41 21.78
CA ARG A 152 24.52 18.61 22.48
C ARG A 152 23.86 19.62 21.53
N VAL A 153 24.34 19.72 20.29
CA VAL A 153 23.77 20.62 19.27
C VAL A 153 22.37 20.13 18.89
N ARG A 154 22.21 18.84 18.60
CA ARG A 154 20.90 18.21 18.35
C ARG A 154 19.93 18.45 19.51
N ARG A 155 20.36 18.22 20.75
CA ARG A 155 19.52 18.44 21.94
C ARG A 155 19.07 19.89 22.11
N LYS A 156 19.97 20.85 21.90
CA LYS A 156 19.63 22.28 21.93
C LYS A 156 18.61 22.62 20.85
N ASP A 157 18.79 22.10 19.65
CA ASP A 157 17.89 22.33 18.53
C ASP A 157 16.48 21.77 18.77
N ILE A 158 16.36 20.57 19.33
CA ILE A 158 15.06 20.00 19.78
C ILE A 158 14.34 20.96 20.73
N ILE A 159 15.06 21.55 21.69
CA ILE A 159 14.50 22.48 22.67
C ILE A 159 14.03 23.77 21.99
N VAL A 160 14.82 24.32 21.06
CA VAL A 160 14.44 25.51 20.29
C VAL A 160 13.17 25.27 19.48
N LYS A 161 13.11 24.17 18.73
CA LYS A 161 11.94 23.78 17.92
C LYS A 161 10.70 23.53 18.79
N TYR A 162 10.85 22.87 19.94
CA TYR A 162 9.78 22.70 20.92
C TYR A 162 9.25 24.05 21.44
N ARG A 163 10.14 24.98 21.82
CA ARG A 163 9.74 26.31 22.32
C ARG A 163 8.95 27.07 21.27
N TRP A 164 9.43 27.08 20.03
CA TRP A 164 8.73 27.69 18.92
C TRP A 164 7.30 27.12 18.77
N ILE A 165 7.14 25.79 18.81
CA ILE A 165 5.82 25.15 18.74
C ILE A 165 4.94 25.59 19.91
N ARG A 166 5.45 25.55 21.14
CA ARG A 166 4.68 25.91 22.33
C ARG A 166 4.18 27.36 22.25
N GLU A 167 4.99 28.27 21.73
CA GLU A 167 4.67 29.70 21.61
C GLU A 167 3.67 29.98 20.47
N ASN A 168 3.67 29.17 19.40
CA ASN A 168 2.91 29.44 18.18
C ASN A 168 1.71 28.49 17.94
N ILE A 169 1.55 27.43 18.73
CA ILE A 169 0.49 26.42 18.45
C ILE A 169 -0.92 27.02 18.52
N ASN A 170 -1.17 27.93 19.47
CA ASN A 170 -2.49 28.56 19.63
C ASN A 170 -2.83 29.46 18.43
N SER A 171 -1.88 30.24 17.91
CA SER A 171 -2.12 31.07 16.72
C SER A 171 -2.36 30.22 15.47
N ILE A 172 -1.69 29.07 15.35
CA ILE A 172 -1.93 28.10 14.27
C ILE A 172 -3.32 27.47 14.37
N ILE A 173 -3.80 27.16 15.59
CA ILE A 173 -5.16 26.65 15.81
C ILE A 173 -6.19 27.69 15.37
N GLU A 174 -6.02 28.96 15.75
CA GLU A 174 -6.94 30.03 15.34
C GLU A 174 -6.88 30.28 13.82
N LEU A 175 -5.69 30.19 13.21
CA LEU A 175 -5.54 30.23 11.76
C LEU A 175 -6.29 29.08 11.07
N ALA A 176 -6.18 27.86 11.60
CA ALA A 176 -6.88 26.69 11.07
C ALA A 176 -8.41 26.88 11.14
N LYS A 177 -8.92 27.43 12.26
CA LYS A 177 -10.34 27.76 12.42
C LYS A 177 -10.79 28.82 11.42
N LYS A 178 -10.04 29.91 11.27
CA LYS A 178 -10.35 31.02 10.35
C LYS A 178 -10.50 30.55 8.89
N HIS A 179 -9.70 29.60 8.45
CA HIS A 179 -9.75 29.06 7.08
C HIS A 179 -10.59 27.78 6.94
N GLU A 180 -11.37 27.44 7.97
CA GLU A 180 -12.24 26.26 8.05
C GLU A 180 -11.51 24.96 7.72
N VAL A 181 -10.25 24.86 8.16
CA VAL A 181 -9.43 23.68 7.93
C VAL A 181 -9.95 22.54 8.79
N LYS A 182 -9.99 21.34 8.21
CA LYS A 182 -10.39 20.11 8.89
C LYS A 182 -9.20 19.16 9.03
N ASN A 183 -9.35 18.19 9.94
CA ASN A 183 -8.48 17.03 10.09
C ASN A 183 -7.12 17.32 10.78
N TYR A 184 -6.10 17.82 10.09
CA TYR A 184 -4.74 17.93 10.66
C TYR A 184 -4.19 19.36 10.77
N ILE A 185 -3.39 19.58 11.81
CA ILE A 185 -2.33 20.60 11.86
C ILE A 185 -1.01 19.85 11.69
N LYS A 186 -0.25 20.21 10.66
CA LYS A 186 1.10 19.68 10.43
C LYS A 186 2.12 20.81 10.33
N ILE A 187 3.07 20.81 11.25
CA ILE A 187 4.16 21.81 11.31
C ILE A 187 5.46 21.14 10.90
N PHE A 188 6.29 21.83 10.12
CA PHE A 188 7.57 21.36 9.63
C PHE A 188 8.62 22.47 9.75
N PHE A 189 9.83 22.13 10.18
CA PHE A 189 10.96 23.05 10.18
C PHE A 189 11.74 22.95 8.87
N ASP A 190 12.22 24.09 8.36
CA ASP A 190 12.95 24.15 7.09
C ASP A 190 14.35 23.57 7.21
N GLU A 191 14.43 22.25 7.08
CA GLU A 191 15.65 21.47 7.21
C GLU A 191 15.83 20.54 6.01
N PRO A 192 17.07 20.13 5.67
CA PRO A 192 17.36 19.15 4.62
C PRO A 192 16.60 17.84 4.85
N ILE A 193 16.27 17.14 3.75
CA ILE A 193 15.48 15.89 3.83
C ILE A 193 16.28 14.78 4.52
N GLU A 194 17.60 14.78 4.35
CA GLU A 194 18.55 13.86 4.96
C GLU A 194 18.41 13.86 6.48
N ARG A 195 18.23 15.05 7.07
CA ARG A 195 18.01 15.20 8.50
C ARG A 195 16.69 14.59 8.97
N TYR A 196 15.63 14.66 8.15
CA TYR A 196 14.38 13.96 8.44
C TYR A 196 14.56 12.43 8.37
N GLN A 197 15.35 11.95 7.40
CA GLN A 197 15.65 10.52 7.26
C GLN A 197 16.41 9.99 8.48
N GLU A 198 17.53 10.64 8.83
CA GLU A 198 18.37 10.30 10.00
C GLU A 198 17.58 10.26 11.31
N GLU A 199 16.71 11.24 11.55
CA GLU A 199 15.89 11.27 12.77
C GLU A 199 14.82 10.17 12.82
N SER A 200 14.27 9.83 11.65
CA SER A 200 13.25 8.79 11.54
C SER A 200 13.84 7.39 11.62
N GLU A 201 15.11 7.19 11.27
CA GLU A 201 15.83 5.93 11.42
C GLU A 201 15.85 5.44 12.88
N ILE A 202 16.05 6.34 13.85
CA ILE A 202 16.03 5.99 15.29
C ILE A 202 14.66 5.39 15.65
N TYR A 203 13.58 6.03 15.19
CA TYR A 203 12.23 5.53 15.43
C TYR A 203 12.00 4.17 14.75
N TYR A 204 12.38 4.03 13.47
CA TYR A 204 12.18 2.77 12.75
C TYR A 204 12.98 1.63 13.37
N ALA A 205 14.23 1.86 13.79
CA ALA A 205 15.05 0.85 14.45
C ALA A 205 14.34 0.25 15.70
N ILE A 206 13.56 1.06 16.41
CA ILE A 206 12.80 0.62 17.59
C ILE A 206 11.42 0.05 17.25
N LYS A 207 10.75 0.56 16.20
CA LYS A 207 9.31 0.32 15.96
C LYS A 207 8.98 -0.51 14.75
N ILE A 208 9.94 -0.80 13.86
CA ILE A 208 9.68 -1.49 12.58
C ILE A 208 9.20 -2.93 12.78
N PHE A 209 9.77 -3.65 13.75
CA PHE A 209 9.34 -5.02 14.09
C PHE A 209 8.01 -5.03 14.82
N ASN A 210 7.24 -6.10 14.68
CA ASN A 210 5.92 -6.24 15.32
C ASN A 210 6.03 -6.10 16.85
N ASP A 211 6.90 -6.90 17.46
CA ASP A 211 7.33 -6.76 18.84
C ASP A 211 8.85 -6.92 18.92
N ILE A 212 9.49 -5.85 19.39
CA ILE A 212 10.94 -5.77 19.58
C ILE A 212 11.46 -6.80 20.58
N GLY A 213 10.61 -7.34 21.47
CA GLY A 213 11.00 -8.37 22.43
C GLY A 213 11.47 -9.69 21.79
N PHE A 214 11.07 -9.96 20.54
CA PHE A 214 11.56 -11.10 19.77
C PHE A 214 12.82 -10.79 18.96
N SER A 215 13.37 -9.58 19.07
CA SER A 215 14.56 -9.20 18.30
C SER A 215 15.82 -9.83 18.88
N LYS A 216 16.74 -10.18 17.98
CA LYS A 216 18.01 -10.84 18.30
C LYS A 216 19.11 -10.32 17.40
N ASN A 217 20.31 -10.22 17.93
CA ASN A 217 21.51 -10.01 17.15
C ASN A 217 22.12 -11.38 16.78
N ILE A 218 22.30 -11.64 15.50
CA ILE A 218 22.94 -12.84 14.96
C ILE A 218 24.03 -12.35 14.01
N GLU A 219 25.29 -12.67 14.32
CA GLU A 219 26.45 -12.31 13.47
C GLU A 219 26.55 -10.81 13.14
N GLY A 220 26.13 -9.93 14.06
CA GLY A 220 26.16 -8.47 13.87
C GLY A 220 24.91 -7.90 13.22
N GLU A 221 24.00 -8.74 12.72
CA GLU A 221 22.73 -8.32 12.13
C GLU A 221 21.56 -8.44 13.10
N VAL A 222 20.67 -7.45 13.09
CA VAL A 222 19.46 -7.45 13.93
C VAL A 222 18.31 -8.12 13.18
N PHE A 223 17.85 -9.25 13.70
CA PHE A 223 16.64 -9.94 13.28
C PHE A 223 15.49 -9.62 14.23
N GLY A 224 14.28 -9.52 13.70
CA GLY A 224 13.09 -9.31 14.52
C GLY A 224 11.82 -9.83 13.87
N LEU A 225 10.76 -9.90 14.68
CA LEU A 225 9.46 -10.39 14.23
C LEU A 225 8.87 -9.46 13.18
N SER A 226 8.60 -10.01 11.98
CA SER A 226 8.01 -9.22 10.88
C SER A 226 6.69 -8.58 11.29
N ASN A 227 6.54 -7.28 10.99
CA ASN A 227 5.27 -6.57 11.13
C ASN A 227 4.37 -6.73 9.90
N SER A 228 4.92 -7.16 8.78
CA SER A 228 4.22 -7.33 7.51
C SER A 228 3.52 -8.68 7.43
N ASN A 229 2.23 -8.67 7.10
CA ASN A 229 1.36 -9.84 6.91
C ASN A 229 1.31 -10.85 8.07
N MET A 230 1.80 -10.47 9.25
CA MET A 230 1.77 -11.32 10.43
C MET A 230 1.63 -10.47 11.69
N GLY A 231 0.47 -10.63 12.36
CA GLY A 231 0.16 -9.96 13.62
C GLY A 231 0.20 -10.94 14.78
N LEU A 232 1.37 -11.14 15.40
CA LEU A 232 1.47 -11.89 16.65
C LEU A 232 1.14 -10.95 17.80
N ASN A 233 0.08 -11.23 18.54
CA ASN A 233 -0.28 -10.50 19.74
C ASN A 233 -0.71 -11.47 20.84
N SER A 234 -0.84 -10.99 22.07
CA SER A 234 -1.27 -11.80 23.22
C SER A 234 -2.63 -12.47 23.04
N LYS A 235 -3.45 -12.00 22.09
CA LYS A 235 -4.76 -12.59 21.73
C LYS A 235 -4.66 -13.69 20.67
N LYS A 236 -3.50 -13.87 20.03
CA LYS A 236 -3.22 -14.91 19.02
C LYS A 236 -2.03 -15.80 19.44
N PRO A 237 -2.05 -16.41 20.64
CA PRO A 237 -0.95 -17.24 21.13
C PRO A 237 -0.78 -18.55 20.32
N TYR A 238 -1.74 -18.89 19.47
CA TYR A 238 -1.69 -20.06 18.57
C TYR A 238 -0.74 -19.87 17.37
N LEU A 239 -0.32 -18.64 17.09
CA LEU A 239 0.68 -18.36 16.05
C LEU A 239 2.12 -18.57 16.54
N GLU A 240 2.31 -18.70 17.86
CA GLU A 240 3.63 -19.00 18.44
C GLU A 240 4.02 -20.46 18.20
N GLN A 241 5.28 -20.67 17.83
CA GLN A 241 5.85 -22.02 17.68
C GLN A 241 6.28 -22.56 19.06
N LYS A 242 5.32 -22.87 19.93
CA LYS A 242 5.56 -23.23 21.34
C LYS A 242 6.43 -24.48 21.54
N THR A 243 6.50 -25.36 20.55
CA THR A 243 7.33 -26.58 20.57
C THR A 243 8.78 -26.31 20.16
N LYS A 244 9.09 -25.14 19.59
CA LYS A 244 10.45 -24.75 19.21
C LYS A 244 11.08 -23.88 20.29
N LYS A 245 12.42 -23.88 20.29
CA LYS A 245 13.23 -22.96 21.11
C LYS A 245 12.93 -21.49 20.77
N GLU A 246 12.72 -21.20 19.50
CA GLU A 246 12.23 -19.90 19.04
C GLU A 246 10.72 -19.94 18.87
N LYS A 247 10.02 -19.09 19.62
CA LYS A 247 8.55 -19.00 19.56
C LYS A 247 8.07 -18.09 18.43
N ALA A 248 8.92 -17.14 18.00
CA ALA A 248 8.63 -16.28 16.87
C ALA A 248 8.53 -17.12 15.57
N PRO A 249 7.39 -17.08 14.86
CA PRO A 249 7.19 -17.92 13.69
C PRO A 249 8.02 -17.50 12.47
N PHE A 250 8.34 -16.21 12.34
CA PHE A 250 9.08 -15.67 11.21
C PHE A 250 9.85 -14.40 11.59
N LEU A 251 11.17 -14.46 11.47
CA LEU A 251 12.09 -13.36 11.73
C LEU A 251 12.66 -12.83 10.41
N ILE A 252 12.86 -11.52 10.33
CA ILE A 252 13.46 -10.83 9.18
C ILE A 252 14.56 -9.88 9.65
N LYS A 253 15.53 -9.61 8.78
CA LYS A 253 16.57 -8.59 9.02
C LYS A 253 15.95 -7.20 9.13
N LYS A 254 16.61 -6.29 9.85
CA LYS A 254 16.21 -4.88 9.96
C LYS A 254 16.13 -4.21 8.57
N GLU A 255 17.10 -4.40 7.69
CA GLU A 255 17.05 -3.79 6.35
C GLU A 255 15.85 -4.31 5.55
N ASP A 256 15.59 -5.63 5.60
CA ASP A 256 14.46 -6.25 4.91
C ASP A 256 13.12 -5.80 5.51
N ALA A 257 13.05 -5.54 6.82
CA ALA A 257 11.86 -4.98 7.46
C ALA A 257 11.56 -3.55 6.99
N LEU A 258 12.60 -2.73 6.83
CA LEU A 258 12.48 -1.38 6.26
C LEU A 258 12.06 -1.45 4.79
N LEU A 259 12.68 -2.33 4.01
CA LEU A 259 12.32 -2.53 2.61
C LEU A 259 10.89 -3.05 2.46
N ALA A 260 10.44 -3.94 3.35
CA ALA A 260 9.06 -4.40 3.40
C ALA A 260 8.09 -3.26 3.69
N LYS A 261 8.40 -2.39 4.65
CA LYS A 261 7.59 -1.18 4.88
C LYS A 261 7.48 -0.33 3.62
N LYS A 262 8.61 -0.09 2.93
CA LYS A 262 8.63 0.67 1.67
C LYS A 262 7.82 0.00 0.56
N PHE A 263 7.90 -1.32 0.44
CA PHE A 263 7.10 -2.11 -0.50
C PHE A 263 5.59 -1.99 -0.22
N PHE A 264 5.15 -2.14 1.03
CA PHE A 264 3.73 -2.01 1.36
C PHE A 264 3.22 -0.58 1.22
N ASP A 265 4.05 0.43 1.52
CA ASP A 265 3.70 1.82 1.26
C ASP A 265 3.59 2.11 -0.24
N TRP A 266 4.55 1.64 -1.03
CA TRP A 266 4.47 1.71 -2.49
C TRP A 266 3.16 1.09 -2.98
N LEU A 267 2.85 -0.13 -2.55
CA LEU A 267 1.64 -0.85 -2.90
C LEU A 267 0.42 -0.01 -2.55
N LYS A 268 0.29 0.43 -1.30
CA LYS A 268 -0.82 1.23 -0.76
C LYS A 268 -1.13 2.49 -1.57
N PHE A 269 -0.13 3.13 -2.17
CA PHE A 269 -0.32 4.34 -2.96
C PHE A 269 -0.59 4.10 -4.45
N GLN A 270 -0.44 2.89 -4.98
CA GLN A 270 -0.75 2.62 -6.39
C GLN A 270 -2.24 2.83 -6.71
N LYS A 271 -2.54 3.40 -7.89
CA LYS A 271 -3.91 3.63 -8.38
C LYS A 271 -4.59 2.30 -8.75
N TYR A 272 -5.93 2.30 -8.77
CA TYR A 272 -6.76 1.11 -9.02
C TYR A 272 -6.51 0.44 -10.38
N MET A 273 -6.13 1.22 -11.40
CA MET A 273 -5.89 0.73 -12.76
C MET A 273 -4.48 0.13 -12.95
N ASP A 274 -3.56 0.46 -12.06
CA ASP A 274 -2.17 -0.03 -12.08
C ASP A 274 -2.11 -1.37 -11.30
N LYS A 275 -2.92 -2.34 -11.75
CA LYS A 275 -3.00 -3.70 -11.17
C LYS A 275 -1.73 -4.52 -11.40
N LYS A 276 -0.75 -4.00 -12.14
CA LYS A 276 0.51 -4.68 -12.39
C LYS A 276 1.56 -4.07 -11.46
N PRO A 277 2.17 -4.86 -10.58
CA PRO A 277 3.28 -4.35 -9.81
C PRO A 277 4.44 -3.98 -10.74
N LEU A 278 5.30 -3.08 -10.24
CA LEU A 278 6.33 -2.33 -10.95
C LEU A 278 7.40 -3.11 -11.74
N ALA A 279 7.36 -4.43 -11.81
CA ALA A 279 8.31 -5.17 -12.62
C ALA A 279 7.63 -6.30 -13.38
N ASP A 280 8.11 -6.55 -14.59
CA ASP A 280 7.67 -7.65 -15.45
C ASP A 280 7.82 -9.05 -14.80
N GLU A 281 8.52 -9.14 -13.66
CA GLU A 281 8.92 -10.38 -12.99
C GLU A 281 7.93 -10.92 -11.94
N PHE A 282 6.78 -10.27 -11.64
CA PHE A 282 5.84 -10.79 -10.64
C PHE A 282 4.38 -10.34 -10.83
N PHE A 283 3.46 -11.21 -10.44
CA PHE A 283 2.03 -10.92 -10.35
C PHE A 283 1.63 -10.69 -8.89
N ILE A 284 0.84 -9.63 -8.63
CA ILE A 284 0.21 -9.38 -7.33
C ILE A 284 -1.24 -9.00 -7.53
N ASN A 285 -2.10 -9.66 -6.78
CA ASN A 285 -3.45 -9.19 -6.52
C ASN A 285 -3.63 -8.90 -5.03
N ARG A 286 -4.23 -7.74 -4.73
CA ARG A 286 -4.43 -7.21 -3.38
C ARG A 286 -5.90 -6.99 -3.06
N ASP A 287 -6.26 -7.03 -1.78
CA ASP A 287 -7.56 -6.54 -1.35
C ASP A 287 -7.55 -5.01 -1.36
N PHE A 288 -8.46 -4.40 -2.11
CA PHE A 288 -8.56 -2.93 -2.18
C PHE A 288 -9.30 -2.34 -0.97
N ARG A 289 -10.02 -3.15 -0.19
CA ARG A 289 -10.68 -2.73 1.07
C ARG A 289 -9.68 -2.69 2.22
N GLU A 290 -8.74 -3.63 2.24
CA GLU A 290 -7.63 -3.70 3.19
C GLU A 290 -6.33 -3.37 2.46
N LYS A 291 -5.98 -2.08 2.37
CA LYS A 291 -4.94 -1.49 1.50
C LYS A 291 -3.56 -2.17 1.49
N ASP A 292 -3.29 -3.03 2.47
CA ASP A 292 -2.01 -3.68 2.72
C ASP A 292 -2.09 -5.23 2.62
N LEU A 293 -3.23 -5.81 2.19
CA LEU A 293 -3.42 -7.25 2.10
C LEU A 293 -3.17 -7.78 0.68
N ILE A 294 -2.18 -8.66 0.54
CA ILE A 294 -1.96 -9.43 -0.71
C ILE A 294 -2.82 -10.69 -0.64
N ILE A 295 -3.73 -10.85 -1.61
CA ILE A 295 -4.63 -12.00 -1.70
C ILE A 295 -3.97 -13.11 -2.53
N ASP A 296 -3.24 -12.74 -3.57
CA ASP A 296 -2.61 -13.69 -4.49
C ASP A 296 -1.31 -13.10 -5.04
N PHE A 297 -0.31 -13.95 -5.23
CA PHE A 297 0.99 -13.56 -5.75
C PHE A 297 1.59 -14.68 -6.60
N ASP A 298 2.43 -14.32 -7.56
CA ASP A 298 3.28 -15.27 -8.27
C ASP A 298 4.57 -14.61 -8.78
N TYR A 299 5.64 -15.38 -8.92
CA TYR A 299 6.89 -14.92 -9.53
C TYR A 299 6.91 -15.33 -11.00
N LEU A 300 6.95 -14.34 -11.90
CA LEU A 300 6.79 -14.50 -13.33
C LEU A 300 8.06 -14.03 -14.06
N PRO A 301 9.16 -14.81 -14.05
CA PRO A 301 10.44 -14.37 -14.64
C PRO A 301 10.38 -14.10 -16.15
N ILE A 302 9.28 -14.51 -16.81
CA ILE A 302 9.04 -14.32 -18.23
C ILE A 302 7.65 -13.75 -18.41
N LYS A 303 7.54 -12.75 -19.27
CA LYS A 303 6.26 -12.19 -19.72
C LYS A 303 5.87 -12.80 -21.06
N ILE A 304 4.69 -13.41 -21.12
CA ILE A 304 4.15 -13.99 -22.36
C ILE A 304 3.02 -13.10 -22.88
N ASP A 305 3.39 -12.15 -23.74
CA ASP A 305 2.41 -11.32 -24.46
C ASP A 305 1.96 -12.00 -25.78
N ARG A 306 2.89 -12.65 -26.48
CA ARG A 306 2.64 -13.38 -27.73
C ARG A 306 2.62 -14.88 -27.48
N LEU A 307 1.63 -15.57 -28.04
CA LEU A 307 1.53 -17.02 -27.98
C LEU A 307 2.68 -17.65 -28.78
N LYS A 308 3.25 -18.75 -28.26
CA LYS A 308 4.29 -19.50 -28.95
C LYS A 308 3.82 -19.98 -30.32
N GLU A 309 2.57 -20.44 -30.38
CA GLU A 309 1.87 -20.83 -31.60
C GLU A 309 0.55 -20.06 -31.68
N PRO A 310 0.24 -19.42 -32.83
CA PRO A 310 -1.06 -18.76 -33.00
C PRO A 310 -2.21 -19.75 -32.89
N ILE A 311 -3.26 -19.35 -32.18
CA ILE A 311 -4.50 -20.11 -32.11
C ILE A 311 -5.42 -19.64 -33.23
N ILE A 312 -6.00 -20.57 -33.98
CA ILE A 312 -6.97 -20.26 -35.04
C ILE A 312 -8.36 -20.66 -34.55
N ILE A 313 -9.18 -19.68 -34.18
CA ILE A 313 -10.58 -19.92 -33.82
C ILE A 313 -11.37 -20.11 -35.12
N LYS A 314 -11.67 -21.37 -35.45
CA LYS A 314 -12.36 -21.71 -36.70
C LYS A 314 -13.87 -21.64 -36.55
N ASN A 315 -14.55 -21.25 -37.61
CA ASN A 315 -16.00 -21.32 -37.71
C ASN A 315 -16.49 -22.74 -38.07
N HIS A 316 -16.22 -23.72 -37.19
CA HIS A 316 -16.59 -25.13 -37.39
C HIS A 316 -18.07 -25.34 -37.71
N LEU A 317 -18.94 -24.50 -37.14
CA LEU A 317 -20.39 -24.60 -37.28
C LEU A 317 -20.97 -23.73 -38.40
N MET A 318 -20.13 -23.11 -39.24
CA MET A 318 -20.56 -22.27 -40.38
C MET A 318 -21.56 -21.17 -39.98
N LEU A 319 -21.32 -20.56 -38.81
CA LEU A 319 -22.18 -19.54 -38.22
C LEU A 319 -22.19 -18.26 -39.04
N LYS A 320 -23.33 -17.56 -39.00
CA LYS A 320 -23.52 -16.25 -39.64
C LYS A 320 -23.89 -15.19 -38.62
N LYS A 321 -23.36 -13.98 -38.81
CA LYS A 321 -23.83 -12.76 -38.14
C LYS A 321 -24.63 -11.94 -39.16
N GLY A 322 -25.95 -12.00 -39.07
CA GLY A 322 -26.83 -11.50 -40.14
C GLY A 322 -26.69 -12.37 -41.39
N LYS A 323 -26.30 -11.78 -42.52
CA LYS A 323 -26.12 -12.50 -43.81
C LYS A 323 -24.68 -12.96 -44.07
N VAL A 324 -23.72 -12.55 -43.24
CA VAL A 324 -22.29 -12.75 -43.46
C VAL A 324 -21.79 -13.91 -42.60
N PHE A 325 -21.00 -14.81 -43.18
CA PHE A 325 -20.32 -15.87 -42.42
C PHE A 325 -19.28 -15.26 -41.49
N ILE A 326 -19.17 -15.81 -40.29
CA ILE A 326 -18.08 -15.45 -39.38
C ILE A 326 -16.80 -16.07 -39.94
N GLU A 327 -15.78 -15.24 -40.11
CA GLU A 327 -14.46 -15.67 -40.59
C GLU A 327 -13.66 -16.36 -39.48
N ASP A 328 -12.72 -17.22 -39.88
CA ASP A 328 -11.75 -17.80 -38.97
C ASP A 328 -10.85 -16.68 -38.41
N GLU A 329 -10.62 -16.69 -37.10
CA GLU A 329 -9.86 -15.65 -36.42
C GLU A 329 -8.52 -16.19 -35.94
N LYS A 330 -7.42 -15.61 -36.43
CA LYS A 330 -6.07 -15.93 -35.97
C LYS A 330 -5.71 -15.05 -34.78
N ILE A 331 -5.47 -15.68 -33.63
CA ILE A 331 -5.09 -15.04 -32.38
C ILE A 331 -3.61 -15.31 -32.12
N GLU A 332 -2.80 -14.24 -32.15
CA GLU A 332 -1.36 -14.32 -31.87
C GLU A 332 -0.97 -13.84 -30.47
N TYR A 333 -1.86 -13.10 -29.79
CA TYR A 333 -1.55 -12.44 -28.52
C TYR A 333 -2.49 -12.92 -27.41
N LEU A 334 -1.92 -13.10 -26.21
CA LEU A 334 -2.61 -13.67 -25.06
C LEU A 334 -3.76 -12.75 -24.57
N ASN A 335 -3.57 -11.43 -24.65
CA ASN A 335 -4.63 -10.46 -24.30
C ASN A 335 -5.81 -10.51 -25.27
N ILE A 336 -5.58 -10.77 -26.57
CA ILE A 336 -6.63 -10.94 -27.56
C ILE A 336 -7.41 -12.23 -27.28
N LEU A 337 -6.71 -13.31 -26.90
CA LEU A 337 -7.37 -14.54 -26.46
C LEU A 337 -8.21 -14.33 -25.21
N GLU A 338 -7.69 -13.60 -24.21
CA GLU A 338 -8.41 -13.25 -22.99
C GLU A 338 -9.70 -12.46 -23.33
N ASP A 339 -9.59 -11.45 -24.20
CA ASP A 339 -10.72 -10.64 -24.63
C ASP A 339 -11.78 -11.48 -25.35
N LYS A 340 -11.34 -12.41 -26.21
CA LYS A 340 -12.23 -13.31 -26.93
C LYS A 340 -12.97 -14.26 -26.00
N ILE A 341 -12.25 -14.86 -25.05
CA ILE A 341 -12.81 -15.76 -24.05
C ILE A 341 -13.79 -15.00 -23.14
N ASP A 342 -13.40 -13.82 -22.66
CA ASP A 342 -14.27 -12.99 -21.81
C ASP A 342 -15.54 -12.56 -22.56
N GLU A 343 -15.43 -12.18 -23.83
CA GLU A 343 -16.58 -11.84 -24.65
C GLU A 343 -17.52 -13.02 -24.86
N VAL A 344 -17.00 -14.16 -25.31
CA VAL A 344 -17.83 -15.27 -25.79
C VAL A 344 -18.34 -16.15 -24.65
N LEU A 345 -17.49 -16.50 -23.69
CA LEU A 345 -17.87 -17.42 -22.60
C LEU A 345 -18.41 -16.68 -21.38
N TYR A 346 -17.99 -15.42 -21.17
CA TYR A 346 -18.27 -14.69 -19.93
C TYR A 346 -19.07 -13.39 -20.12
N ASN A 347 -19.49 -13.05 -21.35
CA ASN A 347 -20.25 -11.82 -21.62
C ASN A 347 -19.59 -10.57 -21.00
N ARG A 348 -18.26 -10.46 -21.12
CA ARG A 348 -17.42 -9.38 -20.60
C ARG A 348 -17.44 -9.22 -19.07
N GLN A 349 -17.78 -10.29 -18.35
CA GLN A 349 -17.83 -10.30 -16.89
C GLN A 349 -16.57 -10.87 -16.23
N LEU A 350 -15.74 -11.66 -16.91
CA LEU A 350 -14.58 -12.32 -16.30
C LEU A 350 -13.53 -11.32 -15.83
N LYS A 351 -13.08 -10.42 -16.72
CA LYS A 351 -11.98 -9.48 -16.43
C LYS A 351 -12.26 -8.57 -15.23
N ASN A 352 -13.53 -8.23 -15.02
CA ASN A 352 -13.98 -7.41 -13.90
C ASN A 352 -14.23 -8.21 -12.61
N ASN A 353 -14.30 -9.54 -12.70
CA ASN A 353 -14.70 -10.41 -11.60
C ASN A 353 -13.70 -11.53 -11.25
N TYR A 354 -12.48 -11.51 -11.80
CA TYR A 354 -11.40 -12.43 -11.40
C TYR A 354 -11.24 -12.56 -9.88
N TYR A 355 -11.22 -11.43 -9.18
CA TYR A 355 -10.96 -11.36 -7.73
C TYR A 355 -12.11 -10.74 -6.94
N GLY A 356 -13.23 -10.45 -7.59
CA GLY A 356 -14.39 -9.80 -6.96
C GLY A 356 -15.40 -10.78 -6.36
N GLU A 357 -16.30 -10.26 -5.51
CA GLU A 357 -17.55 -10.97 -5.17
C GLU A 357 -18.53 -10.90 -6.35
N VAL A 358 -19.05 -12.07 -6.74
CA VAL A 358 -19.89 -12.22 -7.95
C VAL A 358 -21.37 -12.48 -7.62
N TYR A 359 -21.66 -13.26 -6.56
CA TYR A 359 -23.03 -13.67 -6.19
C TYR A 359 -23.99 -12.51 -5.88
N LYS A 360 -23.48 -11.32 -5.54
CA LYS A 360 -24.31 -10.13 -5.29
C LYS A 360 -24.60 -9.30 -6.55
N LYS A 361 -24.00 -9.66 -7.68
CA LYS A 361 -24.00 -8.85 -8.92
C LYS A 361 -24.58 -9.57 -10.12
N LEU A 362 -24.50 -10.91 -10.13
CA LEU A 362 -24.89 -11.75 -11.27
C LEU A 362 -25.86 -12.83 -10.80
N ASP A 363 -26.59 -13.43 -11.75
CA ASP A 363 -27.41 -14.61 -11.51
C ASP A 363 -26.59 -15.73 -10.86
N ASN A 364 -27.20 -16.48 -9.94
CA ASN A 364 -26.52 -17.50 -9.14
C ASN A 364 -25.82 -18.56 -9.99
N SER A 365 -26.45 -19.03 -11.06
CA SER A 365 -25.88 -20.06 -11.94
C SER A 365 -24.62 -19.55 -12.64
N PHE A 366 -24.67 -18.31 -13.14
CA PHE A 366 -23.56 -17.68 -13.83
C PHE A 366 -22.44 -17.26 -12.86
N ALA A 367 -22.80 -16.83 -11.65
CA ALA A 367 -21.84 -16.59 -10.58
C ALA A 367 -21.09 -17.88 -10.20
N SER A 368 -21.79 -19.00 -10.02
CA SER A 368 -21.17 -20.31 -9.76
C SER A 368 -20.23 -20.74 -10.89
N PHE A 369 -20.61 -20.49 -12.15
CA PHE A 369 -19.73 -20.73 -13.30
C PHE A 369 -18.44 -19.90 -13.23
N ILE A 370 -18.54 -18.59 -12.96
CA ILE A 370 -17.35 -17.73 -12.81
C ILE A 370 -16.47 -18.22 -11.66
N TYR A 371 -17.02 -18.52 -10.48
CA TYR A 371 -16.23 -19.04 -9.36
C TYR A 371 -15.53 -20.36 -9.68
N SER A 372 -16.18 -21.24 -10.45
CA SER A 372 -15.63 -22.54 -10.81
C SER A 372 -14.51 -22.48 -11.85
N THR A 373 -14.35 -21.35 -12.55
CA THR A 373 -13.49 -21.25 -13.73
C THR A 373 -12.46 -20.12 -13.67
N ARG A 374 -12.75 -19.04 -12.93
CA ARG A 374 -11.91 -17.83 -12.91
C ARG A 374 -10.47 -18.07 -12.44
N ASP A 375 -10.23 -19.06 -11.57
CA ASP A 375 -8.88 -19.33 -11.06
C ASP A 375 -7.99 -19.93 -12.16
N ALA A 376 -8.53 -20.87 -12.97
CA ALA A 376 -7.85 -21.41 -14.15
C ALA A 376 -7.63 -20.33 -15.21
N MET A 377 -8.65 -19.49 -15.45
CA MET A 377 -8.52 -18.36 -16.37
C MET A 377 -7.48 -17.34 -15.89
N SER A 378 -7.43 -17.05 -14.58
CA SER A 378 -6.44 -16.15 -13.98
C SER A 378 -5.05 -16.76 -14.06
N GLY A 379 -4.92 -18.07 -13.79
CA GLY A 379 -3.67 -18.81 -13.93
C GLY A 379 -3.08 -18.63 -15.32
N TYR A 380 -3.88 -18.83 -16.36
CA TYR A 380 -3.37 -18.73 -17.73
C TYR A 380 -3.14 -17.28 -18.17
N PHE A 381 -4.14 -16.40 -18.06
CA PHE A 381 -4.06 -15.05 -18.60
C PHE A 381 -3.24 -14.06 -17.76
N LYS A 382 -3.01 -14.36 -16.47
CA LYS A 382 -2.24 -13.47 -15.56
C LYS A 382 -0.93 -14.06 -15.09
N LYS A 383 -0.82 -15.40 -15.03
CA LYS A 383 0.34 -16.11 -14.50
C LYS A 383 1.01 -17.05 -15.50
N TYR A 384 0.50 -17.11 -16.74
CA TYR A 384 1.03 -17.94 -17.81
C TYR A 384 1.01 -19.45 -17.51
N ASP A 385 0.08 -19.90 -16.66
CA ASP A 385 -0.12 -21.30 -16.29
C ASP A 385 -1.34 -21.89 -17.00
N ASP A 386 -1.12 -22.75 -17.98
CA ASP A 386 -2.16 -23.32 -18.84
C ASP A 386 -2.79 -24.62 -18.30
N ARG A 387 -2.24 -25.21 -17.23
CA ARG A 387 -2.62 -26.54 -16.72
C ARG A 387 -4.13 -26.66 -16.45
N GLY A 388 -4.75 -25.60 -15.96
CA GLY A 388 -6.18 -25.55 -15.68
C GLY A 388 -7.04 -25.04 -16.84
N PHE A 389 -6.46 -24.25 -17.77
CA PHE A 389 -7.21 -23.50 -18.76
C PHE A 389 -7.97 -24.41 -19.74
N TYR A 390 -7.24 -25.29 -20.44
CA TYR A 390 -7.84 -26.19 -21.43
C TYR A 390 -8.86 -27.14 -20.80
N GLN A 391 -8.57 -27.65 -19.60
CA GLN A 391 -9.51 -28.53 -18.86
C GLN A 391 -10.83 -27.82 -18.53
N VAL A 392 -10.77 -26.55 -18.14
CA VAL A 392 -11.97 -25.75 -17.85
C VAL A 392 -12.75 -25.44 -19.13
N ILE A 393 -12.07 -25.09 -20.22
CA ILE A 393 -12.71 -24.89 -21.52
C ILE A 393 -13.44 -26.17 -21.95
N GLU A 394 -12.78 -27.31 -21.90
CA GLU A 394 -13.37 -28.59 -22.30
C GLU A 394 -14.59 -28.96 -21.43
N LYS A 395 -14.45 -28.82 -20.10
CA LYS A 395 -15.47 -29.25 -19.13
C LYS A 395 -16.72 -28.38 -19.13
N TYR A 396 -16.57 -27.05 -19.17
CA TYR A 396 -17.69 -26.14 -18.90
C TYR A 396 -18.31 -25.53 -20.16
N THR A 397 -17.59 -25.45 -21.29
CA THR A 397 -18.10 -24.76 -22.49
C THR A 397 -19.31 -25.45 -23.11
N THR A 398 -19.40 -26.79 -23.03
CA THR A 398 -20.60 -27.51 -23.48
C THR A 398 -21.83 -27.08 -22.69
N ASN A 399 -21.72 -26.96 -21.36
CA ASN A 399 -22.84 -26.57 -20.52
C ASN A 399 -23.31 -25.14 -20.80
N LEU A 400 -22.37 -24.22 -21.04
CA LEU A 400 -22.68 -22.87 -21.49
C LEU A 400 -23.41 -22.85 -22.84
N ALA A 401 -22.94 -23.65 -23.80
CA ALA A 401 -23.60 -23.75 -25.10
C ALA A 401 -25.04 -24.28 -24.96
N ILE A 402 -25.25 -25.32 -24.14
CA ILE A 402 -26.59 -25.84 -23.82
C ILE A 402 -27.47 -24.75 -23.19
N GLU A 403 -26.95 -23.98 -22.23
CA GLU A 403 -27.70 -22.91 -21.59
C GLU A 403 -28.11 -21.81 -22.60
N HIS A 404 -27.22 -21.47 -23.53
CA HIS A 404 -27.54 -20.55 -24.62
C HIS A 404 -28.62 -21.10 -25.54
N ILE A 405 -28.59 -22.40 -25.88
CA ILE A 405 -29.62 -23.06 -26.70
C ILE A 405 -30.98 -23.01 -25.99
N VAL A 406 -31.04 -23.38 -24.71
CA VAL A 406 -32.28 -23.34 -23.90
C VAL A 406 -32.90 -21.94 -23.90
N ARG A 407 -32.06 -20.90 -23.89
CA ARG A 407 -32.50 -19.49 -23.94
C ARG A 407 -32.63 -18.94 -25.37
N SER A 408 -32.66 -19.80 -26.39
CA SER A 408 -32.78 -19.44 -27.82
C SER A 408 -31.69 -18.50 -28.36
N ARG A 409 -30.50 -18.52 -27.75
CA ARG A 409 -29.32 -17.73 -28.14
C ARG A 409 -28.36 -18.57 -29.00
N PHE A 410 -28.86 -19.05 -30.15
CA PHE A 410 -28.15 -20.01 -31.01
C PHE A 410 -26.79 -19.54 -31.52
N LEU A 411 -26.67 -18.26 -31.90
CA LEU A 411 -25.38 -17.70 -32.33
C LEU A 411 -24.34 -17.80 -31.22
N GLN A 412 -24.71 -17.44 -29.99
CA GLN A 412 -23.80 -17.49 -28.86
C GLN A 412 -23.41 -18.92 -28.50
N ALA A 413 -24.37 -19.85 -28.52
CA ALA A 413 -24.10 -21.27 -28.33
C ALA A 413 -23.08 -21.80 -29.35
N GLY A 414 -23.26 -21.44 -30.62
CA GLY A 414 -22.32 -21.80 -31.68
C GLY A 414 -20.93 -21.20 -31.47
N LEU A 415 -20.85 -19.93 -31.06
CA LEU A 415 -19.57 -19.29 -30.76
C LEU A 415 -18.84 -19.98 -29.61
N CYS A 416 -19.54 -20.39 -28.55
CA CYS A 416 -18.98 -21.19 -27.47
C CYS A 416 -18.39 -22.51 -27.99
N LEU A 417 -19.13 -23.23 -28.84
CA LEU A 417 -18.67 -24.51 -29.40
C LEU A 417 -17.47 -24.33 -30.35
N ASN A 418 -17.47 -23.28 -31.18
CA ASN A 418 -16.31 -22.97 -32.03
C ASN A 418 -15.05 -22.72 -31.20
N ILE A 419 -15.16 -22.04 -30.04
CA ILE A 419 -14.04 -21.89 -29.11
C ILE A 419 -13.58 -23.25 -28.58
N LYS A 420 -14.50 -24.08 -28.09
CA LYS A 420 -14.18 -25.41 -27.56
C LYS A 420 -13.53 -26.34 -28.59
N PHE A 421 -13.86 -26.22 -29.87
CA PHE A 421 -13.26 -27.07 -30.91
C PHE A 421 -11.91 -26.56 -31.41
N SER A 422 -11.61 -25.27 -31.16
CA SER A 422 -10.37 -24.63 -31.58
C SER A 422 -9.28 -24.62 -30.50
N LEU A 423 -9.67 -24.83 -29.24
CA LEU A 423 -8.82 -24.92 -28.04
C LEU A 423 -8.89 -26.32 -27.46
#